data_AF-A0A506WZR3-F1
#
_entry.id   AF-A0A506WZR3-F1
#
_cell.length_a   1.000
_cell.length_b   1.000
_cell.length_c   1.000
_cell.angle_alpha   90.00
_cell.angle_beta   90.00
_cell.angle_gamma   90.00
#
_symmetry.space_group_name_H-M   'P 1'
#
loop_
_entity.id
_entity.type
_entity.pdbx_description
1 polymer ?
#
loop_
_entity_poly.entity_id
_entity_poly.type
_entity_poly.pdbx_seq_one_letter_code
_entity_poly.pdbx_strand_id
1 'polypeptide(L)'
;TPTVIETAEPVTDPSTLDPAYLAALTLSVLNGTPTQGLSNTAGDQIAAAGWPNPSRAAASNTSEPLTIVYYSNPDDEGVARGIAQLVGATDVQLSDAFP
;
A
#
# COMPACT_ATOMS: atom_id res chain seq x y z
N THR A 1 -9.11 20.09 -22.55
CA THR A 1 -8.40 20.44 -21.31
C THR A 1 -7.92 19.15 -20.68
N PRO A 2 -6.65 18.97 -20.29
CA PRO A 2 -6.28 17.82 -19.50
C PRO A 2 -7.00 17.90 -18.15
N THR A 3 -7.68 16.83 -17.75
CA THR A 3 -8.28 16.74 -16.42
C THR A 3 -7.11 16.67 -15.42
N VAL A 4 -6.96 17.70 -14.60
CA VAL A 4 -6.11 17.60 -13.41
C VAL A 4 -6.86 16.66 -12.47
N ILE A 5 -6.38 15.42 -12.33
CA ILE A 5 -6.85 14.54 -11.26
C ILE A 5 -6.19 15.10 -10.00
N GLU A 6 -6.99 15.69 -9.12
CA GLU A 6 -6.50 16.19 -7.85
C GLU A 6 -5.96 15.01 -7.05
N THR A 7 -4.69 15.10 -6.65
CA THR A 7 -4.00 14.04 -5.92
C THR A 7 -4.40 14.11 -4.44
N ALA A 8 -4.90 13.01 -3.88
CA ALA A 8 -5.25 12.96 -2.45
C ALA A 8 -4.03 13.19 -1.54
N GLU A 9 -4.25 13.88 -0.41
CA GLU A 9 -3.21 14.03 0.62
C GLU A 9 -2.92 12.68 1.31
N PRO A 10 -1.65 12.38 1.66
CA PRO A 10 -1.29 11.16 2.36
C PRO A 10 -1.92 11.08 3.76
N VAL A 11 -2.57 9.95 4.07
CA VAL A 11 -3.03 9.64 5.43
C VAL A 11 -1.95 8.86 6.15
N THR A 12 -1.20 9.52 7.05
CA THR A 12 -0.07 8.89 7.75
C THR A 12 -0.42 8.30 9.11
N ASP A 13 -1.58 8.69 9.67
CA ASP A 13 -2.06 8.22 10.97
C ASP A 13 -3.40 7.47 10.81
N PRO A 14 -3.41 6.13 10.89
CA PRO A 14 -4.63 5.35 10.72
C PRO A 14 -5.69 5.64 11.80
N SER A 15 -5.32 6.21 12.95
CA SER A 15 -6.29 6.55 14.00
C SER A 15 -7.20 7.73 13.64
N THR A 16 -6.88 8.45 12.56
CA THR A 16 -7.71 9.55 12.03
C THR A 16 -8.85 9.06 11.13
N LEU A 17 -8.81 7.79 10.70
CA LEU A 17 -9.82 7.20 9.85
C LEU A 17 -11.06 6.75 10.64
N ASP A 18 -12.19 6.64 9.95
CA ASP A 18 -13.34 5.94 10.50
C ASP A 18 -12.95 4.49 10.87
N PRO A 19 -13.25 4.02 12.09
CA PRO A 19 -12.83 2.68 12.52
C PRO A 19 -13.41 1.54 11.68
N ALA A 20 -14.63 1.69 11.13
CA ALA A 20 -15.24 0.67 10.29
C ALA A 20 -14.58 0.63 8.91
N TYR A 21 -14.23 1.79 8.36
CA TYR A 21 -13.42 1.89 7.14
C TYR A 21 -12.03 1.27 7.35
N LEU A 22 -11.32 1.63 8.43
CA LEU A 22 -10.01 1.06 8.76
C LEU A 22 -10.05 -0.47 8.89
N ALA A 23 -11.09 -1.02 9.51
CA ALA A 23 -11.27 -2.46 9.66
C ALA A 23 -11.65 -3.18 8.36
N ALA A 24 -12.20 -2.46 7.37
CA ALA A 24 -12.58 -3.01 6.07
C ALA A 24 -11.42 -3.03 5.07
N LEU A 25 -10.35 -2.27 5.32
CA LEU A 25 -9.17 -2.23 4.44
C LEU A 25 -8.47 -3.59 4.39
N THR A 26 -8.27 -4.09 3.17
CA THR A 26 -7.49 -5.29 2.89
C THR A 26 -6.14 -4.92 2.32
N LEU A 27 -5.07 -5.26 3.03
CA LEU A 27 -3.69 -4.95 2.61
C LEU A 27 -2.93 -6.23 2.26
N SER A 28 -2.12 -6.15 1.20
CA SER A 28 -1.27 -7.24 0.74
C SER A 28 0.11 -6.72 0.39
N VAL A 29 1.15 -7.41 0.87
CA VAL A 29 2.54 -7.11 0.55
C VAL A 29 3.12 -8.25 -0.28
N LEU A 30 3.47 -7.93 -1.52
CA LEU A 30 4.03 -8.87 -2.48
C LEU A 30 5.52 -8.58 -2.68
N ASN A 31 6.37 -9.57 -2.45
CA ASN A 31 7.80 -9.45 -2.71
C ASN A 31 8.10 -9.73 -4.18
N GLY A 32 8.35 -8.65 -4.92
CA GLY A 32 8.75 -8.66 -6.33
C GLY A 32 10.23 -8.97 -6.56
N THR A 33 10.98 -9.45 -5.56
CA THR A 33 12.42 -9.72 -5.66
C THR A 33 12.77 -11.15 -5.22
N PRO A 34 13.97 -11.66 -5.54
CA PRO A 34 14.46 -12.94 -5.00
C PRO A 34 14.87 -12.86 -3.53
N THR A 35 14.96 -11.66 -2.95
CA THR A 35 15.44 -11.43 -1.58
C THR A 35 14.36 -11.86 -0.59
N GLN A 36 14.59 -12.97 0.12
CA GLN A 36 13.63 -13.48 1.08
C GLN A 36 13.41 -12.51 2.26
N GLY A 37 12.18 -12.48 2.78
CA GLY A 37 11.85 -11.73 3.99
C GLY A 37 11.43 -10.27 3.79
N LEU A 38 11.61 -9.68 2.60
CA LEU A 38 11.23 -8.28 2.37
C LEU A 38 9.74 -8.00 2.60
N SER A 39 8.86 -8.94 2.21
CA SER A 39 7.42 -8.81 2.49
C SER A 39 7.11 -8.83 3.98
N ASN A 40 7.92 -9.53 4.78
CA ASN A 40 7.79 -9.53 6.24
C ASN A 40 8.21 -8.19 6.82
N THR A 41 9.35 -7.66 6.39
CA THR A 41 9.83 -6.35 6.85
C THR A 41 8.81 -5.25 6.58
N ALA A 42 8.29 -5.14 5.35
CA ALA A 42 7.28 -4.13 5.02
C ALA A 42 5.96 -4.39 5.75
N GLY A 43 5.52 -5.65 5.86
CA GLY A 43 4.31 -5.99 6.59
C GLY A 43 4.39 -5.67 8.08
N ASP A 44 5.55 -5.88 8.72
CA ASP A 44 5.78 -5.56 10.12
C ASP A 44 5.78 -4.04 10.36
N GLN A 45 6.35 -3.26 9.44
CA GLN A 45 6.29 -1.80 9.47
C GLN A 45 4.85 -1.28 9.40
N ILE A 46 4.07 -1.81 8.46
CA ILE A 46 2.65 -1.47 8.28
C ILE A 46 1.85 -1.77 9.55
N ALA A 47 1.98 -2.99 10.09
CA ALA A 47 1.27 -3.39 11.30
C ALA A 47 1.70 -2.58 12.54
N ALA A 48 3.01 -2.30 12.69
CA ALA A 48 3.54 -1.50 13.79
C ALA A 48 3.05 -0.04 13.77
N ALA A 49 2.72 0.49 12.59
CA ALA A 49 2.13 1.82 12.43
C ALA A 49 0.61 1.86 12.71
N GLY A 50 -0.01 0.73 13.05
CA GLY A 50 -1.44 0.66 13.41
C GLY A 50 -2.39 0.40 12.24
N TRP A 51 -1.87 0.16 11.04
CA TRP A 51 -2.66 -0.29 9.90
C TRP A 51 -3.07 -1.77 10.06
N PRO A 52 -4.11 -2.25 9.37
CA PRO A 52 -4.45 -3.66 9.32
C PRO A 52 -3.23 -4.50 8.93
N ASN A 53 -3.03 -5.63 9.62
CA ASN A 53 -1.88 -6.49 9.34
C ASN A 53 -2.01 -7.07 7.92
N PRO A 54 -1.07 -6.78 7.00
CA PRO A 54 -1.21 -7.20 5.62
C PRO A 54 -0.96 -8.70 5.44
N SER A 55 -1.57 -9.26 4.41
CA SER A 55 -1.15 -10.56 3.87
C SER A 55 0.26 -10.44 3.27
N ARG A 56 1.02 -11.54 3.24
CA ARG A 56 2.43 -11.53 2.82
C ARG A 56 2.71 -12.69 1.90
N ALA A 57 3.23 -12.41 0.71
CA ALA A 57 3.57 -13.44 -0.26
C ALA A 57 4.75 -13.02 -1.15
N ALA A 58 5.37 -14.01 -1.81
CA ALA A 58 6.18 -13.73 -2.98
C ALA A 58 5.25 -13.37 -4.15
N ALA A 59 5.66 -12.40 -4.96
CA ALA A 59 4.98 -12.11 -6.21
C ALA A 59 5.24 -13.23 -7.23
N SER A 60 4.36 -13.35 -8.23
CA SER A 60 4.57 -14.25 -9.37
C SER A 60 5.77 -13.82 -10.24
N ASN A 61 6.03 -12.51 -10.31
CA ASN A 61 7.23 -11.93 -10.91
C ASN A 61 8.19 -11.45 -9.82
N THR A 62 9.41 -11.99 -9.80
CA THR A 62 10.46 -11.64 -8.85
C THR A 62 11.58 -10.79 -9.45
N SER A 63 11.31 -10.13 -10.58
CA SER A 63 12.22 -9.19 -11.25
C SER A 63 11.74 -7.74 -11.18
N GLU A 64 10.92 -7.40 -10.18
CA GLU A 64 10.40 -6.05 -9.94
C GLU A 64 11.18 -5.40 -8.79
N PRO A 65 12.23 -4.60 -9.08
CA PRO A 65 13.07 -4.00 -8.05
C PRO A 65 12.45 -2.76 -7.39
N LEU A 66 11.35 -2.25 -7.95
CA LEU A 66 10.66 -1.06 -7.45
C LEU A 66 9.54 -1.45 -6.50
N THR A 67 9.43 -0.71 -5.40
CA THR A 67 8.28 -0.78 -4.52
C THR A 67 7.22 0.20 -5.02
N ILE A 68 6.06 -0.33 -5.41
CA ILE A 68 4.90 0.43 -5.86
C ILE A 68 3.72 0.06 -4.97
N VAL A 69 2.95 1.04 -4.49
CA VAL A 69 1.69 0.79 -3.80
C VAL A 69 0.54 0.90 -4.79
N TYR A 70 -0.18 -0.20 -4.96
CA TYR A 70 -1.39 -0.23 -5.78
C TYR A 70 -2.62 -0.07 -4.89
N TYR A 71 -3.63 0.61 -5.41
CA TYR A 71 -4.95 0.75 -4.78
C TYR A 71 -6.03 0.59 -5.84
N SER A 72 -7.20 0.06 -5.46
CA SER A 72 -8.26 -0.30 -6.41
C SER A 72 -9.47 0.64 -6.36
N ASN A 73 -9.72 1.29 -5.21
CA ASN A 73 -10.74 2.32 -5.06
C ASN A 73 -10.10 3.71 -5.02
N PRO A 74 -10.51 4.68 -5.85
CA PRO A 74 -10.01 6.07 -5.80
C PRO A 74 -10.03 6.70 -4.39
N ASP A 75 -11.00 6.35 -3.55
CA ASP A 75 -11.10 6.88 -2.18
C ASP A 75 -9.93 6.42 -1.28
N ASP A 76 -9.23 5.34 -1.65
CA ASP A 76 -8.09 4.79 -0.90
C ASP A 76 -6.76 5.47 -1.25
N GLU A 77 -6.72 6.43 -2.19
CA GLU A 77 -5.48 7.05 -2.66
C GLU A 77 -4.67 7.66 -1.49
N GLY A 78 -5.34 8.35 -0.56
CA GLY A 78 -4.69 8.94 0.61
C GLY A 78 -4.04 7.89 1.52
N VAL A 79 -4.72 6.75 1.74
CA VAL A 79 -4.19 5.61 2.49
C VAL A 79 -3.00 4.99 1.77
N ALA A 80 -3.12 4.75 0.47
CA ALA A 80 -2.06 4.19 -0.36
C ALA A 80 -0.79 5.06 -0.32
N ARG A 81 -0.96 6.38 -0.36
CA ARG A 81 0.15 7.35 -0.24
C ARG A 81 0.78 7.36 1.15
N GLY A 82 -0.02 7.24 2.20
CA GLY A 82 0.50 7.10 3.57
C GLY A 82 1.34 5.84 3.75
N ILE A 83 0.84 4.70 3.27
CA ILE A 83 1.57 3.42 3.28
C ILE A 83 2.84 3.53 2.43
N ALA A 84 2.77 4.16 1.25
CA ALA A 84 3.92 4.36 0.39
C ALA A 84 5.04 5.13 1.09
N GLN A 85 4.72 6.21 1.82
CA GLN A 85 5.70 6.93 2.63
C GLN A 85 6.29 6.07 3.74
N LEU A 86 5.46 5.29 4.42
CA LEU A 86 5.86 4.42 5.52
C LEU A 86 6.87 3.35 5.09
N VAL A 87 6.64 2.70 3.94
CA VAL A 87 7.49 1.60 3.44
C VAL A 87 8.57 2.05 2.45
N GLY A 88 8.62 3.35 2.14
CA GLY A 88 9.59 3.91 1.19
C GLY A 88 9.32 3.54 -0.27
N ALA A 89 8.05 3.39 -0.66
CA ALA A 89 7.66 3.16 -2.04
C ALA A 89 7.92 4.39 -2.92
N THR A 90 8.28 4.14 -4.18
CA THR A 90 8.63 5.21 -5.13
C THR A 90 7.44 5.69 -5.95
N ASP A 91 6.35 4.93 -5.96
CA ASP A 91 5.16 5.24 -6.77
C ASP A 91 3.87 4.69 -6.14
N VAL A 92 2.75 5.30 -6.53
CA VAL A 92 1.39 4.97 -6.07
C VAL A 92 0.44 4.99 -7.26
N GLN A 93 -0.23 3.88 -7.54
CA GLN A 93 -0.99 3.69 -8.78
C GLN A 93 -2.38 3.09 -8.54
N LEU A 94 -3.40 3.68 -9.17
CA LEU A 94 -4.73 3.08 -9.23
C LEU A 94 -4.68 1.88 -10.18
N SER A 95 -5.10 0.70 -9.72
CA SER A 95 -5.09 -0.54 -10.50
C SER A 95 -6.10 -1.54 -9.94
N ASP A 96 -6.78 -2.25 -10.83
CA ASP A 96 -7.68 -3.36 -10.51
C ASP A 96 -6.98 -4.73 -10.59
N ALA A 97 -5.67 -4.76 -10.87
CA ALA A 97 -4.90 -5.98 -11.06
C ALA A 97 -4.59 -6.72 -9.75
N PHE A 98 -4.79 -6.08 -8.60
CA PHE A 98 -4.45 -6.60 -7.28
C PHE A 98 -5.66 -6.52 -6.33
N PRO A 99 -5.84 -7.53 -5.46
CA PRO A 99 -6.94 -7.58 -4.51
C PRO A 99 -6.77 -6.61 -3.34
#